data_AF-A0A1F4U750-F1
#
_entry.id   AF-A0A1F4U750-F1
#
_cell.length_a   1.000
_cell.length_b   1.000
_cell.length_c   1.000
_cell.angle_alpha   90.00
_cell.angle_beta   90.00
_cell.angle_gamma   90.00
#
_symmetry.space_group_name_H-M   'P 1'
#
loop_
_entity.id
_entity.type
_entity.pdbx_description
1 polymer ?
#
loop_
_entity_poly.entity_id
_entity_poly.type
_entity_poly.pdbx_seq_one_letter_code
_entity_poly.pdbx_strand_id
1 'polypeptide(L)'
;MSEWLRKILMVIVLIAVIAGSFWISFMVGKQLLMPTKKLPSNLIPPQLKTEATASDISIEVETDILATPEVSKIVPAPVKTPVKAKVVKPTVLLQVGVFSNHQNATKQAAELKAKGFSASVTKYGKYYRVTAANTTVSALKAAGFEAVVTK
;
A
#
# COMPACT_ATOMS: atom_id res chain seq x y z
N MET A 1 62.66 11.15 -16.87
CA MET A 1 61.23 10.78 -17.01
C MET A 1 60.63 11.72 -18.03
N SER A 2 60.17 11.21 -19.17
CA SER A 2 59.70 12.05 -20.28
C SER A 2 58.53 12.93 -19.85
N GLU A 3 58.47 14.18 -20.33
CA GLU A 3 57.38 15.10 -19.99
C GLU A 3 55.99 14.54 -20.37
N TRP A 4 55.95 13.74 -21.42
CA TRP A 4 54.75 13.03 -21.87
C TRP A 4 54.23 12.05 -20.80
N LEU A 5 55.11 11.32 -20.11
CA LEU A 5 54.72 10.40 -19.05
C LEU A 5 54.14 11.13 -17.84
N ARG A 6 54.69 12.30 -17.49
CA ARG A 6 54.15 13.14 -16.40
C ARG A 6 52.73 13.60 -16.70
N LYS A 7 52.45 14.01 -17.94
CA LYS A 7 51.10 14.43 -18.38
C LYS A 7 50.10 13.28 -18.27
N ILE A 8 50.46 12.08 -18.73
CA ILE A 8 49.60 10.90 -18.63
C ILE A 8 49.34 10.50 -17.18
N LEU A 9 50.38 10.48 -16.35
CA LEU A 9 50.24 10.20 -14.93
C LEU A 9 49.25 11.17 -14.27
N MET A 10 49.33 12.45 -14.62
CA MET A 10 48.44 13.49 -14.08
C MET A 10 46.97 13.23 -14.47
N VAL A 11 46.71 12.81 -15.70
CA VAL A 11 45.36 12.47 -16.18
C VAL A 11 44.81 11.23 -15.48
N ILE A 12 45.64 10.20 -15.28
CA ILE A 12 45.23 8.96 -14.58
C ILE A 12 44.86 9.28 -13.13
N VAL A 13 45.67 10.08 -12.43
CA VAL A 13 45.37 10.52 -11.06
C VAL A 13 44.06 11.31 -11.01
N LEU A 14 43.83 12.20 -11.98
CA LEU A 14 42.58 12.95 -12.05
C LEU A 14 41.35 12.04 -12.23
N ILE A 15 41.42 11.07 -13.12
CA ILE A 15 40.34 10.09 -13.35
C ILE A 15 40.10 9.26 -12.08
N ALA A 16 41.16 8.84 -11.39
CA ALA A 16 41.04 8.08 -10.14
C ALA A 16 40.34 8.88 -9.04
N VAL A 17 40.62 10.18 -8.92
CA VAL A 17 39.94 11.07 -7.96
C VAL A 17 38.45 11.19 -8.30
N ILE A 18 38.10 11.37 -9.57
CA ILE A 18 36.70 11.44 -10.02
C ILE A 18 35.98 10.12 -9.72
N ALA A 19 36.53 8.99 -10.15
CA ALA A 19 35.94 7.66 -9.93
C ALA A 19 35.79 7.33 -8.44
N GLY A 20 36.81 7.67 -7.63
CA GLY A 20 36.77 7.51 -6.18
C GLY A 20 35.64 8.32 -5.54
N SER A 21 35.45 9.55 -5.99
CA SER A 21 34.38 10.43 -5.50
C SER A 21 32.99 9.85 -5.78
N PHE A 22 32.76 9.37 -7.01
CA PHE A 22 31.50 8.70 -7.38
C PHE A 22 31.26 7.41 -6.58
N TRP A 23 32.31 6.62 -6.32
CA TRP A 23 32.20 5.38 -5.55
C TRP A 23 31.72 5.64 -4.11
N ILE A 24 32.28 6.67 -3.46
CA ILE A 24 31.91 7.06 -2.09
C ILE A 24 30.46 7.57 -2.06
N SER A 25 30.06 8.41 -3.02
CA SER A 25 28.66 8.85 -3.15
C SER A 25 27.70 7.68 -3.37
N PHE A 26 28.09 6.67 -4.15
CA PHE A 26 27.28 5.48 -4.38
C PHE A 26 27.09 4.63 -3.11
N MET A 27 28.14 4.46 -2.31
CA MET A 27 28.08 3.76 -1.01
C MET A 27 27.11 4.44 -0.03
N VAL A 28 27.17 5.77 0.07
CA VAL A 28 26.24 6.55 0.91
C VAL A 28 24.80 6.42 0.38
N GLY A 29 24.62 6.49 -0.94
CA GLY A 29 23.31 6.30 -1.57
C GLY A 29 22.68 4.94 -1.28
N LYS A 30 23.46 3.85 -1.27
CA LYS A 30 22.95 2.50 -0.96
C LYS A 30 22.40 2.37 0.46
N GLN A 31 22.98 3.06 1.45
CA GLN A 31 22.47 3.02 2.83
C GLN A 31 21.11 3.71 2.97
N LEU A 32 20.82 4.72 2.14
CA LEU A 32 19.53 5.42 2.18
C LEU A 32 18.43 4.66 1.43
N LEU A 33 18.79 3.93 0.36
CA LEU A 33 17.84 3.19 -0.49
C LEU A 33 17.42 1.83 0.08
N MET A 34 18.21 1.25 0.98
CA MET A 34 17.85 0.03 1.71
C MET A 34 17.78 0.31 3.20
N PRO A 35 16.70 0.95 3.72
CA PRO A 35 16.49 1.02 5.15
C PRO A 35 16.22 -0.40 5.66
N THR A 36 17.29 -1.10 6.04
CA THR A 36 17.23 -2.32 6.85
C THR A 36 16.82 -1.92 8.26
N LYS A 37 15.62 -1.36 8.43
CA LYS A 37 14.94 -1.37 9.71
C LYS A 37 14.65 -2.84 10.00
N LYS A 38 15.61 -3.51 10.63
CA LYS A 38 15.36 -4.77 11.32
C LYS A 38 14.27 -4.45 12.34
N LEU A 39 13.04 -4.92 12.09
CA LEU A 39 12.01 -4.84 13.10
C LEU A 39 12.56 -5.53 14.35
N PRO A 40 12.42 -4.94 15.55
CA PRO A 40 12.81 -5.60 16.78
C PRO A 40 12.02 -6.90 16.89
N SER A 41 12.72 -8.02 16.73
CA SER A 41 12.16 -9.38 16.83
C SER A 41 11.86 -9.77 18.29
N ASN A 42 11.71 -8.78 19.18
CA ASN A 42 11.61 -8.95 20.63
C ASN A 42 10.25 -8.53 21.18
N LEU A 43 9.18 -8.91 20.49
CA LEU A 43 7.80 -8.85 21.01
C LEU A 43 7.09 -10.20 20.86
N ILE A 44 7.83 -11.31 20.90
CA ILE A 44 7.23 -12.63 21.09
C ILE A 44 7.22 -12.90 22.61
N PRO A 45 6.06 -12.78 23.30
CA PRO A 45 5.93 -13.34 24.64
C PRO A 45 6.20 -14.85 24.59
N PRO A 46 6.77 -15.45 25.65
CA PRO A 46 7.00 -16.89 25.72
C PRO A 46 5.68 -17.62 25.51
N GLN A 47 5.49 -18.20 24.33
CA GLN A 47 4.34 -19.04 24.02
C GLN A 47 4.41 -20.28 24.90
N LEU A 48 3.41 -20.38 25.77
CA LEU A 48 3.03 -21.58 26.48
C LEU A 48 2.94 -22.75 25.50
N LYS A 49 3.61 -23.83 25.87
CA LYS A 49 3.51 -25.15 25.29
C LYS A 49 2.09 -25.68 25.53
N THR A 50 1.19 -25.49 24.56
CA THR A 50 -0.12 -26.14 24.56
C THR A 50 -0.09 -27.27 23.55
N GLU A 51 -0.29 -28.47 24.06
CA GLU A 51 -0.43 -29.73 23.35
C GLU A 51 -1.41 -29.64 22.18
N ALA A 52 -0.99 -30.24 21.07
CA ALA A 52 -1.84 -30.52 19.93
C ALA A 52 -2.81 -31.65 20.29
N THR A 53 -4.10 -31.32 20.40
CA THR A 53 -5.17 -32.32 20.24
C THR A 53 -5.76 -32.11 18.85
N ALA A 54 -5.44 -33.04 17.96
CA ALA A 54 -6.06 -33.18 16.66
C ALA A 54 -7.56 -33.46 16.82
N SER A 55 -8.41 -32.69 16.15
CA SER A 55 -9.77 -33.09 15.83
C SER A 55 -10.13 -32.50 14.48
N ASP A 56 -9.96 -33.40 13.52
CA ASP A 56 -10.48 -33.41 12.16
C ASP A 56 -11.97 -33.07 12.15
N ILE A 57 -12.34 -31.99 11.46
CA ILE A 57 -13.74 -31.72 11.08
C ILE A 57 -13.73 -31.28 9.62
N SER A 58 -13.86 -32.27 8.75
CA SER A 58 -14.30 -32.11 7.37
C SER A 58 -15.76 -31.64 7.38
N ILE A 59 -16.03 -30.46 6.82
CA ILE A 59 -17.39 -30.00 6.51
C ILE A 59 -17.55 -30.05 5.00
N GLU A 60 -18.15 -31.15 4.56
CA GLU A 60 -18.80 -31.33 3.28
C GLU A 60 -20.09 -30.49 3.31
N VAL A 61 -20.22 -29.50 2.42
CA VAL A 61 -21.49 -28.79 2.23
C VAL A 61 -22.05 -29.23 0.88
N GLU A 62 -23.06 -30.08 0.97
CA GLU A 62 -23.91 -30.56 -0.11
C GLU A 62 -24.53 -29.40 -0.90
N THR A 63 -24.30 -29.45 -2.20
CA THR A 63 -25.22 -29.05 -3.26
C THR A 63 -26.52 -29.83 -3.17
N ASP A 64 -27.64 -29.15 -2.95
CA ASP A 64 -28.85 -29.25 -3.77
C ASP A 64 -29.89 -28.29 -3.19
N ILE A 65 -30.53 -27.42 -4.00
CA ILE A 65 -31.99 -27.29 -4.15
C ILE A 65 -32.28 -26.49 -5.43
N LEU A 66 -32.77 -27.22 -6.43
CA LEU A 66 -33.52 -26.77 -7.59
C LEU A 66 -34.94 -26.31 -7.18
N ALA A 67 -35.40 -25.11 -7.57
CA ALA A 67 -36.80 -24.84 -7.92
C ALA A 67 -37.06 -23.37 -8.35
N THR A 68 -37.40 -23.20 -9.63
CA THR A 68 -38.09 -22.05 -10.21
C THR A 68 -39.57 -22.04 -9.76
N PRO A 69 -40.15 -20.86 -9.47
CA PRO A 69 -41.29 -20.40 -10.26
C PRO A 69 -41.23 -18.92 -10.65
N GLU A 70 -41.80 -18.64 -11.83
CA GLU A 70 -42.15 -17.32 -12.37
C GLU A 70 -42.99 -16.45 -11.41
N VAL A 71 -42.87 -15.13 -11.58
CA VAL A 71 -43.96 -14.13 -11.73
C VAL A 71 -43.43 -12.77 -11.28
N SER A 72 -42.77 -12.06 -12.18
CA SER A 72 -42.44 -10.64 -11.98
C SER A 72 -43.63 -9.79 -12.40
N LYS A 73 -44.46 -9.40 -11.42
CA LYS A 73 -45.45 -8.33 -11.57
C LYS A 73 -44.75 -7.06 -12.04
N ILE A 74 -45.17 -6.56 -13.20
CA ILE A 74 -44.81 -5.26 -13.74
C ILE A 74 -45.46 -4.21 -12.84
N VAL A 75 -44.70 -3.67 -11.89
CA VAL A 75 -45.10 -2.51 -11.09
C VAL A 75 -44.78 -1.25 -11.90
N PRO A 76 -45.75 -0.35 -12.14
CA PRO A 76 -45.53 0.84 -12.95
C PRO A 76 -44.47 1.76 -12.32
N ALA A 77 -43.60 2.27 -13.19
CA ALA A 77 -42.46 3.09 -12.84
C ALA A 77 -42.85 4.32 -11.99
N PRO A 78 -42.22 4.53 -10.81
CA PRO A 78 -42.39 5.77 -10.08
C PRO A 78 -41.62 6.89 -10.80
N VAL A 79 -42.41 7.87 -11.24
CA VAL A 79 -42.11 9.27 -11.54
C VAL A 79 -40.68 9.69 -11.19
N LYS A 80 -39.90 10.03 -12.23
CA LYS A 80 -38.60 10.70 -12.14
C LYS A 80 -38.76 12.05 -11.43
N THR A 81 -38.64 12.05 -10.10
CA THR A 81 -38.36 13.27 -9.36
C THR A 81 -36.98 13.78 -9.78
N PRO A 82 -36.81 15.09 -10.06
CA PRO A 82 -35.51 15.64 -10.38
C PRO A 82 -34.61 15.47 -9.15
N VAL A 83 -33.67 14.54 -9.27
CA VAL A 83 -32.61 14.31 -8.28
C VAL A 83 -31.89 15.64 -8.12
N LYS A 84 -32.15 16.32 -7.00
CA LYS A 84 -31.39 17.51 -6.58
C LYS A 84 -29.92 17.16 -6.75
N ALA A 85 -29.26 17.82 -7.70
CA ALA A 85 -27.84 17.63 -7.97
C ALA A 85 -27.10 17.86 -6.65
N LYS A 86 -26.65 16.75 -6.04
CA LYS A 86 -25.89 16.78 -4.80
C LYS A 86 -24.63 17.55 -5.15
N VAL A 87 -24.49 18.75 -4.59
CA VAL A 87 -23.29 19.58 -4.76
C VAL A 87 -22.14 18.76 -4.17
N VAL A 88 -21.44 18.04 -5.05
CA VAL A 88 -20.27 17.24 -4.70
C VAL A 88 -19.18 18.27 -4.43
N LYS A 89 -18.99 18.61 -3.15
CA LYS A 89 -17.78 19.32 -2.73
C LYS A 89 -16.58 18.54 -3.27
N PRO A 90 -15.52 19.20 -3.75
CA PRO A 90 -14.33 18.50 -4.25
C PRO A 90 -13.75 17.67 -3.11
N THR A 91 -14.01 16.36 -3.14
CA THR A 91 -13.48 15.41 -2.16
C THR A 91 -12.00 15.23 -2.48
N VAL A 92 -11.14 15.88 -1.69
CA VAL A 92 -9.70 15.64 -1.77
C VAL A 92 -9.45 14.20 -1.33
N LEU A 93 -8.89 13.40 -2.23
CA LEU A 93 -8.52 12.01 -1.97
C LEU A 93 -7.04 11.97 -1.58
N LEU A 94 -6.77 11.44 -0.40
CA LEU A 94 -5.40 11.21 0.07
C LEU A 94 -5.06 9.74 -0.17
N GLN A 95 -3.98 9.48 -0.91
CA GLN A 95 -3.48 8.13 -1.11
C GLN A 95 -2.60 7.75 0.08
N VAL A 96 -2.95 6.66 0.76
CA VAL A 96 -2.19 6.15 1.92
C VAL A 96 -1.22 5.04 1.52
N GLY A 97 -1.57 4.26 0.49
CA GLY A 97 -0.73 3.16 0.06
C GLY A 97 -1.11 2.57 -1.29
N VAL A 98 -0.19 1.79 -1.86
CA VAL A 98 -0.39 0.99 -3.06
C VAL A 98 0.16 -0.41 -2.81
N PHE A 99 -0.65 -1.43 -3.06
CA PHE A 99 -0.32 -2.83 -2.78
C PHE A 99 -0.50 -3.69 -4.02
N SER A 100 0.36 -4.68 -4.21
CA SER A 100 0.15 -5.71 -5.23
C SER A 100 -0.94 -6.71 -4.81
N ASN A 101 -1.09 -7.00 -3.52
CA ASN A 101 -2.06 -7.95 -2.98
C ASN A 101 -3.31 -7.23 -2.44
N HIS A 102 -4.48 -7.66 -2.90
CA HIS A 102 -5.78 -7.17 -2.45
C HIS A 102 -5.97 -7.30 -0.94
N GLN A 103 -5.56 -8.41 -0.33
CA GLN A 103 -5.72 -8.66 1.11
C GLN A 103 -4.95 -7.66 1.98
N ASN A 104 -3.78 -7.20 1.52
CA ASN A 104 -3.02 -6.19 2.25
C ASN A 104 -3.68 -4.81 2.14
N ALA A 105 -4.21 -4.48 0.96
CA ALA A 105 -4.95 -3.25 0.75
C ALA A 105 -6.23 -3.20 1.60
N THR A 106 -6.97 -4.31 1.70
CA THR A 106 -8.19 -4.38 2.53
C THR A 106 -7.88 -4.32 4.02
N LYS A 107 -6.79 -4.96 4.49
CA LYS A 107 -6.32 -4.82 5.89
C LYS A 107 -6.00 -3.36 6.22
N GLN A 108 -5.22 -2.66 5.40
CA GLN A 108 -4.91 -1.25 5.66
C GLN A 108 -6.16 -0.35 5.62
N ALA A 109 -7.08 -0.60 4.68
CA ALA A 109 -8.34 0.13 4.64
C ALA A 109 -9.21 -0.14 5.87
N ALA A 110 -9.20 -1.36 6.42
CA ALA A 110 -9.90 -1.69 7.66
C ALA A 110 -9.29 -1.00 8.87
N GLU A 111 -7.96 -0.94 8.98
CA GLU A 111 -7.25 -0.19 10.03
C GLU A 111 -7.55 1.31 9.99
N LEU A 112 -7.59 1.90 8.79
CA LEU A 112 -7.97 3.30 8.62
C LEU A 112 -9.43 3.53 9.05
N LYS A 113 -10.35 2.63 8.68
CA LYS A 113 -11.76 2.70 9.11
C LYS A 113 -11.91 2.54 10.62
N ALA A 114 -11.14 1.65 11.25
CA ALA A 114 -11.12 1.46 12.69
C ALA A 114 -10.68 2.73 13.44
N LYS A 115 -9.83 3.55 12.82
CA LYS A 115 -9.41 4.87 13.32
C LYS A 115 -10.37 6.01 12.94
N GLY A 116 -11.52 5.70 12.34
CA GLY A 116 -12.55 6.66 11.97
C GLY A 116 -12.33 7.36 10.62
N PHE A 117 -11.37 6.92 9.81
CA PHE A 117 -11.14 7.50 8.48
C PHE A 117 -11.99 6.82 7.41
N SER A 118 -12.55 7.62 6.50
CA SER A 118 -13.29 7.10 5.34
C SER A 118 -12.34 6.55 4.28
N ALA A 119 -11.96 5.27 4.39
CA ALA A 119 -11.04 4.63 3.46
C ALA A 119 -11.75 3.77 2.39
N SER A 120 -11.19 3.75 1.18
CA SER A 120 -11.62 2.94 0.04
C SER A 120 -10.43 2.27 -0.65
N VAL A 121 -10.69 1.12 -1.27
CA VAL A 121 -9.70 0.39 -2.07
C VAL A 121 -10.16 0.43 -3.52
N THR A 122 -9.28 0.87 -4.42
CA THR A 122 -9.56 0.94 -5.87
C THR A 122 -8.49 0.16 -6.63
N LYS A 123 -8.90 -0.71 -7.55
CA LYS A 123 -7.97 -1.44 -8.41
C LYS A 123 -7.46 -0.53 -9.52
N TYR A 124 -6.14 -0.47 -9.68
CA TYR A 124 -5.45 0.33 -10.71
C TYR A 124 -4.43 -0.56 -11.44
N GLY A 125 -4.86 -1.12 -12.58
CA GLY A 125 -4.09 -2.11 -13.32
C GLY A 125 -3.81 -3.36 -12.48
N LYS A 126 -2.52 -3.63 -12.23
CA LYS A 126 -2.02 -4.77 -11.42
C LYS A 126 -1.90 -4.48 -9.92
N TYR A 127 -2.25 -3.28 -9.47
CA TYR A 127 -2.12 -2.86 -8.08
C TYR A 127 -3.47 -2.43 -7.49
N TYR A 128 -3.53 -2.33 -6.17
CA TYR A 128 -4.65 -1.86 -5.38
C TYR A 128 -4.22 -0.61 -4.62
N ARG A 129 -4.89 0.50 -4.87
CA ARG A 129 -4.65 1.79 -4.21
C ARG A 129 -5.60 1.93 -3.02
N VAL A 130 -5.08 2.34 -1.87
CA VAL A 130 -5.86 2.68 -0.68
C VAL A 130 -5.93 4.19 -0.58
N THR A 131 -7.14 4.74 -0.62
CA THR A 131 -7.40 6.18 -0.50
C THR A 131 -8.26 6.47 0.73
N ALA A 132 -8.01 7.62 1.36
CA ALA A 132 -8.81 8.16 2.46
C ALA A 132 -9.46 9.48 2.01
N ALA A 133 -10.77 9.58 2.21
CA ALA A 133 -11.56 10.78 1.95
C ALA A 133 -11.80 11.57 3.24
N ASN A 134 -12.13 12.86 3.10
CA ASN A 134 -12.55 13.76 4.19
C ASN A 134 -11.54 13.86 5.36
N THR A 135 -10.25 13.71 5.09
CA THR A 135 -9.21 13.80 6.11
C THR A 135 -8.06 14.70 5.67
N THR A 136 -7.26 15.14 6.62
CA THR A 136 -6.07 15.96 6.37
C THR A 136 -4.82 15.08 6.44
N VAL A 137 -3.77 15.47 5.70
CA VAL A 137 -2.47 14.77 5.74
C VAL A 137 -1.90 14.78 7.16
N SER A 138 -2.14 15.85 7.93
CA SER A 138 -1.72 15.96 9.33
C SER A 138 -2.38 14.90 10.21
N ALA A 139 -3.71 14.70 10.07
CA ALA A 139 -4.43 13.70 10.85
C ALA A 139 -3.96 12.27 10.52
N LEU A 140 -3.69 11.97 9.26
CA LEU A 140 -3.15 10.66 8.86
C LEU A 140 -1.74 10.43 9.42
N LYS A 141 -0.87 11.45 9.40
CA LYS A 141 0.47 11.37 9.99
C LYS A 141 0.43 11.21 11.50
N ALA A 142 -0.45 11.92 12.19
CA ALA A 142 -0.67 11.76 13.64
C ALA A 142 -1.14 10.34 13.98
N ALA A 143 -1.93 9.71 13.09
CA ALA A 143 -2.35 8.33 13.22
C ALA A 143 -1.27 7.29 12.82
N GLY A 144 -0.07 7.74 12.44
CA GLY A 144 1.06 6.87 12.06
C GLY A 144 1.05 6.40 10.60
N PHE A 145 0.24 7.02 9.74
CA PHE A 145 0.20 6.69 8.31
C PHE A 145 0.87 7.78 7.47
N GLU A 146 1.63 7.35 6.47
CA GLU A 146 2.09 8.25 5.42
C GLU A 146 1.03 8.41 4.35
N ALA A 147 0.77 9.64 3.92
CA ALA A 147 -0.24 9.93 2.92
C ALA A 147 0.23 11.01 1.95
N VAL A 148 -0.14 10.84 0.68
CA VAL A 148 0.18 11.74 -0.42
C VAL A 148 -1.11 12.29 -1.02
N VAL A 149 -1.17 13.62 -1.21
CA VAL A 149 -2.31 14.27 -1.86
C VAL A 149 -2.35 13.84 -3.32
N THR A 150 -3.48 13.25 -3.73
CA THR A 150 -3.71 12.88 -5.12
C THR A 150 -4.79 13.81 -5.69
N LYS A 151 -4.51 14.42 -6.84
CA LYS A 151 -5.46 15.24 -7.59
C LYS A 151 -6.15 14.39 -8.66
#